data_AF-A0A9D8SM34-F1
#
_entry.id   AF-A0A9D8SM34-F1
#
_cell.length_a   1.000
_cell.length_b   1.000
_cell.length_c   1.000
_cell.angle_alpha   90.00
_cell.angle_beta   90.00
_cell.angle_gamma   90.00
#
_symmetry.space_group_name_H-M   'P 1'
#
loop_
_entity.id
_entity.type
_entity.pdbx_description
1 polymer ?
#
loop_
_entity_poly.entity_id
_entity_poly.type
_entity_poly.pdbx_seq_one_letter_code
_entity_poly.pdbx_strand_id
1 'polypeptide(L)' 'MQLNSLKDFDEEIYQAIDNEFLRQQNNVELIASENIVSRAVLEAQGSILTNKYAEGYPG' A
#
# COMPACT_ATOMS: atom_id res chain seq x y z
N MET A 1 -4.34 2.28 -7.46
CA MET A 1 -4.93 3.43 -6.73
C MET A 1 -4.31 4.69 -7.31
N GLN A 2 -5.09 5.74 -7.55
CA GLN A 2 -4.48 7.00 -7.97
C GLN A 2 -3.88 7.69 -6.74
N LEU A 3 -2.55 7.67 -6.62
CA LEU A 3 -1.77 8.30 -5.55
C LEU A 3 -1.52 9.80 -5.84
N ASN A 4 -2.50 10.50 -6.43
CA ASN A 4 -2.31 11.88 -6.93
C ASN A 4 -1.88 12.83 -5.82
N SER A 5 -2.52 12.75 -4.64
CA SER A 5 -2.15 13.57 -3.49
C SER A 5 -0.73 13.30 -2.99
N LEU A 6 -0.24 12.07 -3.12
CA LEU A 6 1.14 11.74 -2.75
C LEU A 6 2.10 12.27 -3.81
N LYS A 7 1.78 12.09 -5.09
CA LYS A 7 2.58 12.61 -6.21
C LYS A 7 2.81 14.13 -6.12
N ASP A 8 1.75 14.87 -5.79
CA ASP A 8 1.82 16.34 -5.70
C ASP A 8 2.61 16.81 -4.47
N PHE A 9 2.59 16.03 -3.38
CA PHE A 9 3.29 16.34 -2.14
C PHE A 9 4.76 15.91 -2.15
N ASP A 10 5.01 14.69 -2.64
CA ASP A 10 6.31 14.02 -2.66
C ASP A 10 6.42 13.14 -3.93
N GLU A 11 6.99 13.75 -4.98
CA GLU A 11 7.18 13.11 -6.28
C GLU A 11 8.21 11.97 -6.20
N GLU A 12 9.24 12.10 -5.38
CA GLU A 12 10.31 11.10 -5.27
C GLU A 12 9.78 9.77 -4.72
N ILE A 13 9.00 9.83 -3.63
CA ILE A 13 8.38 8.64 -3.04
C ILE A 13 7.32 8.06 -3.98
N TYR A 14 6.54 8.90 -4.66
CA TYR A 14 5.59 8.43 -5.67
C TYR A 14 6.29 7.62 -6.77
N GLN A 15 7.40 8.14 -7.32
CA GLN A 15 8.17 7.47 -8.36
C GLN A 15 8.77 6.14 -7.86
N ALA A 16 9.26 6.10 -6.62
CA ALA A 16 9.77 4.86 -6.02
C ALA A 16 8.68 3.78 -5.92
N ILE A 17 7.47 4.14 -5.50
CA ILE A 17 6.33 3.22 -5.40
C ILE A 17 5.91 2.70 -6.79
N ASP A 18 5.83 3.59 -7.80
CA ASP A 18 5.46 3.21 -9.16
C ASP A 18 6.48 2.26 -9.80
N ASN A 19 7.77 2.52 -9.57
CA ASN A 19 8.84 1.64 -10.02
C ASN A 19 8.75 0.25 -9.37
N GLU A 20 8.45 0.16 -8.07
CA GLU A 20 8.28 -1.13 -7.40
C GLU A 20 7.02 -1.87 -7.87
N PHE A 21 5.92 -1.16 -8.12
CA PHE A 21 4.73 -1.73 -8.73
C PHE A 21 5.05 -2.38 -10.08
N LEU A 22 5.78 -1.67 -10.95
CA LEU A 22 6.23 -2.22 -12.24
C LEU A 22 7.20 -3.39 -12.06
N ARG A 23 8.08 -3.36 -11.06
CA ARG A 23 8.98 -4.47 -10.74
C ARG A 23 8.21 -5.75 -10.38
N GLN A 24 7.22 -5.65 -9.50
CA GLN A 24 6.39 -6.80 -9.09
C GLN A 24 5.54 -7.33 -10.24
N GLN A 25 4.96 -6.43 -11.05
CA GLN A 25 4.11 -6.80 -12.18
C GLN A 25 4.86 -7.53 -13.29
N ASN A 26 6.14 -7.21 -13.50
CA ASN A 26 6.94 -7.71 -14.62
C ASN A 26 7.89 -8.87 -14.25
N ASN A 27 7.87 -9.34 -13.01
CA ASN A 27 8.71 -10.44 -12.54
C ASN A 27 7.89 -11.64 -12.07
N VAL A 28 8.51 -12.81 -12.12
CA VAL A 28 7.96 -14.02 -11.49
C VAL A 28 8.49 -14.08 -10.06
N GLU A 29 7.60 -13.91 -9.09
CA GLU A 29 7.94 -13.96 -7.67
C GLU A 29 7.97 -15.42 -7.18
N LEU A 30 9.14 -15.88 -6.72
CA LEU A 30 9.39 -17.28 -6.30
C LEU A 30 9.64 -17.42 -4.79
N ILE A 31 9.49 -16.34 -4.04
CA ILE A 31 9.66 -16.34 -2.59
C ILE A 31 8.39 -16.92 -1.96
N ALA A 32 8.51 -18.11 -1.36
CA ALA A 32 7.36 -18.88 -0.87
C ALA A 32 6.52 -18.18 0.21
N SER A 33 7.09 -17.19 0.91
CA SER A 33 6.40 -16.43 1.96
C SER A 33 5.77 -15.12 1.45
N GLU A 34 6.04 -14.70 0.21
CA GLU A 34 5.49 -13.47 -0.35
C GLU A 34 4.16 -13.72 -1.07
N ASN A 35 3.35 -12.68 -1.17
CA ASN A 35 2.04 -12.75 -1.83
C ASN A 35 1.57 -11.37 -2.29
N ILE A 36 0.64 -11.33 -3.26
CA ILE A 36 -0.02 -10.11 -3.72
C ILE A 36 -1.40 -10.03 -3.09
N VAL A 37 -1.60 -9.03 -2.23
CA VAL A 37 -2.88 -8.83 -1.54
C VAL A 37 -3.97 -8.30 -2.49
N SER A 38 -5.23 -8.49 -2.12
CA SER A 38 -6.35 -7.95 -2.89
C SER A 38 -6.44 -6.42 -2.79
N ARG A 39 -7.07 -5.79 -3.79
CA ARG A 39 -7.35 -4.35 -3.77
C ARG A 39 -8.14 -3.91 -2.54
N ALA A 40 -9.08 -4.73 -2.07
CA ALA A 40 -9.89 -4.43 -0.88
C ALA A 40 -9.03 -4.31 0.39
N VAL A 41 -7.99 -5.14 0.52
CA VAL A 41 -7.04 -5.05 1.65
C VAL A 41 -6.24 -3.75 1.59
N LEU A 42 -5.78 -3.37 0.39
CA LEU A 42 -5.04 -2.11 0.21
C LEU A 42 -5.91 -0.87 0.51
N GLU A 43 -7.19 -0.89 0.10
CA GLU A 43 -8.14 0.20 0.39
C GLU A 43 -8.41 0.33 1.89
N ALA A 44 -8.54 -0.78 2.62
CA ALA A 44 -8.69 -0.77 4.08
C ALA A 44 -7.45 -0.22 4.79
N GLN A 45 -6.25 -0.57 4.31
CA GLN A 45 -4.96 -0.12 4.88
C GLN A 45 -4.81 1.41 4.80
N GLY A 46 -5.27 2.04 3.72
CA GLY A 46 -5.24 3.50 3.54
C GLY A 46 -6.42 4.26 4.14
N SER A 47 -7.24 3.62 4.98
CA SER A 47 -8.49 4.19 5.49
C SER A 47 -8.30 5.11 6.71
N ILE A 48 -9.40 5.76 7.12
CA ILE A 48 -9.46 6.63 8.30
C ILE A 48 -9.03 5.94 9.61
N LEU A 49 -8.97 4.60 9.64
CA LEU A 49 -8.56 3.83 10.81
C LEU A 49 -7.14 4.18 11.27
N THR A 50 -6.25 4.62 10.36
CA THR A 50 -4.89 5.05 10.72
C THR A 50 -4.87 6.24 11.70
N ASN A 51 -5.92 7.06 11.71
CA ASN A 51 -6.02 8.20 12.62
C ASN A 51 -6.49 7.81 14.02
N LYS A 52 -6.95 6.57 14.20
CA LYS A 52 -7.63 6.15 15.43
C LYS A 52 -6.66 5.48 16.39
N TYR A 53 -6.56 6.04 17.59
CA TYR A 53 -6.00 5.35 18.75
C TYR A 53 -7.11 4.56 19.48
N ALA A 54 -6.89 3.28 19.76
CA ALA A 54 -7.86 2.39 20.40
C ALA A 54 -7.18 1.47 21.43
N GLU A 55 -7.22 1.87 22.70
CA GLU A 55 -6.75 1.07 23.83
C GLU A 55 -7.86 0.18 24.39
N GLY A 56 -7.45 -0.93 25.01
CA GLY A 56 -8.36 -1.89 25.63
C GLY A 56 -8.88 -2.93 24.65
N TYR A 57 -9.90 -3.67 25.08
CA TYR A 57 -10.60 -4.64 24.23
C TYR A 57 -11.92 -4.04 23.76
N PRO A 58 -12.46 -4.50 22.60
CA PRO A 58 -13.89 -4.40 22.38
C PRO A 58 -14.59 -4.96 23.62
N GLY A 59 -15.45 -4.13 24.24
CA GLY A 59 -16.04 -4.42 25.55
C GLY A 59 -16.60 -5.83 25.66
#